data_AF-A0A7S3YNN9-F1
#
_entry.id   AF-A0A7S3YNN9-F1
#
_cell.length_a   1.000
_cell.length_b   1.000
_cell.length_c   1.000
_cell.angle_alpha   90.00
_cell.angle_beta   90.00
_cell.angle_gamma   90.00
#
_symmetry.space_group_name_H-M   'P 1'
#
loop_
_entity.id
_entity.type
_entity.pdbx_description
1 polymer ?
#
loop_
_entity_poly.entity_id
_entity_poly.type
_entity_poly.pdbx_seq_one_letter_code
_entity_poly.pdbx_strand_id
1 'polypeptide(L)'
;REEKKKGEAMTSSELAVAFGVFYSHPSFSSSSSSILRMFAAIFAMMVTMTTGFEGPSLQVSKSNIGNSTNDTVCWKDSYGRGVGKPIHTCPDGLDKSGALCYPKCRTDVTPTYYGVGPVCWQHCKDGYVDEGALCREKGGIKTYAKSSYGRGAGKPLTCADDEDEDAGLCYKPCKEGYYGVGPVCWESCGGKDPVDGGAICCRDADSCTGKIKALCAGVPIAVAKAILAGDDPSKIAKAAEDAINAVLGYVMPLCKDVELFEAFQGGGVGPVLLPEDNLEL
;
A
#
# COMPACT_ATOMS: atom_id res chain seq x y z
N ARG A 1 -11.41 25.75 55.08
CA ARG A 1 -11.49 26.93 54.19
C ARG A 1 -10.05 27.29 53.81
N GLU A 2 -9.50 26.58 52.83
CA GLU A 2 -8.25 26.95 52.15
C GLU A 2 -8.43 26.60 50.68
N GLU A 3 -8.31 27.62 49.83
CA GLU A 3 -8.60 27.57 48.40
C GLU A 3 -7.35 27.10 47.63
N LYS A 4 -7.53 26.08 46.78
CA LYS A 4 -6.53 25.64 45.82
C LYS A 4 -6.62 26.53 44.57
N LYS A 5 -5.59 27.34 44.31
CA LYS A 5 -5.42 28.09 43.05
C LYS A 5 -5.39 27.09 41.87
N LYS A 6 -6.33 27.23 40.93
CA LYS A 6 -6.23 26.67 39.58
C LYS A 6 -5.26 27.56 38.79
N GLY A 7 -4.26 26.96 38.16
CA GLY A 7 -3.50 27.62 37.10
C GLY A 7 -4.39 27.71 35.86
N GLU A 8 -4.71 28.94 35.45
CA GLU A 8 -5.39 29.21 34.19
C GLU A 8 -4.41 29.01 33.03
N ALA A 9 -4.88 28.33 31.99
CA ALA A 9 -4.18 28.19 30.72
C ALA A 9 -4.35 29.48 29.89
N MET A 10 -3.23 29.98 29.37
CA MET A 10 -3.15 31.18 28.53
C MET A 10 -4.01 31.00 27.27
N THR A 11 -4.89 31.96 26.99
CA THR A 11 -5.85 31.86 25.88
C THR A 11 -5.22 32.24 24.54
N SER A 12 -5.79 31.77 23.42
CA SER A 12 -5.26 31.93 22.06
C SER A 12 -5.08 33.38 21.60
N SER A 13 -5.77 34.34 22.22
CA SER A 13 -5.56 35.78 22.00
C SER A 13 -4.25 36.30 22.59
N GLU A 14 -3.73 35.68 23.65
CA GLU A 14 -2.48 36.12 24.31
C GLU A 14 -1.22 35.63 23.57
N LEU A 15 -1.30 34.49 22.86
CA LEU A 15 -0.23 34.04 21.95
C LEU A 15 -0.08 34.93 20.71
N ALA A 16 -1.20 35.46 20.18
CA ALA A 16 -1.16 36.35 19.02
C ALA A 16 -0.45 37.67 19.34
N VAL A 17 -0.59 38.16 20.58
CA VAL A 17 0.11 39.37 21.06
C VAL A 17 1.61 39.08 21.27
N ALA A 18 1.98 37.90 21.77
CA ALA A 18 3.38 37.52 21.95
C ALA A 18 4.17 37.40 20.63
N PHE A 19 3.52 36.95 19.55
CA PHE A 19 4.14 36.89 18.21
C PHE A 19 4.10 38.23 17.45
N GLY A 20 3.16 39.12 17.76
CA GLY A 20 3.08 40.46 17.16
C GLY A 20 4.24 41.39 17.54
N VAL A 21 4.91 41.15 18.67
CA VAL A 21 6.02 41.99 19.15
C VAL A 21 7.32 41.78 18.35
N PHE A 22 7.50 40.64 17.67
CA PHE A 22 8.70 40.39 16.86
C PHE A 22 8.71 41.10 15.49
N TYR A 23 7.59 41.71 15.08
CA TYR A 23 7.44 42.29 13.75
C TYR A 23 7.78 43.79 13.63
N SER A 24 8.36 44.40 14.66
CA SER A 24 8.65 45.85 14.66
C SER A 24 10.11 46.19 14.98
N HIS A 25 11.06 45.69 14.19
CA HIS A 25 12.37 46.34 14.05
C HIS A 25 12.87 46.29 12.59
N PRO A 26 13.10 47.43 11.93
CA PRO A 26 13.54 47.48 10.55
C PRO A 26 15.07 47.59 10.52
N SER A 27 15.79 46.49 10.25
CA SER A 27 17.16 46.50 9.71
C SER A 27 17.69 45.08 9.56
N PHE A 28 17.49 44.43 8.39
CA PHE A 28 18.50 43.50 7.89
C PHE A 28 18.34 43.28 6.38
N SER A 29 19.46 43.38 5.68
CA SER A 29 19.55 43.54 4.23
C SER A 29 19.25 42.28 3.42
N SER A 30 18.64 42.52 2.25
CA SER A 30 18.54 41.73 1.02
C SER A 30 19.57 40.61 0.83
N SER A 31 19.21 39.35 1.14
CA SER A 31 19.49 38.16 0.29
C SER A 31 19.00 36.81 0.88
N SER A 32 18.65 36.73 2.17
CA SER A 32 18.22 35.45 2.80
C SER A 32 16.70 35.25 2.91
N SER A 33 15.91 36.10 2.25
CA SER A 33 14.46 36.23 2.48
C SER A 33 13.61 35.12 1.81
N SER A 34 14.07 34.54 0.71
CA SER A 34 13.22 33.63 -0.10
C SER A 34 13.09 32.23 0.50
N ILE A 35 14.17 31.70 1.08
CA ILE A 35 14.21 30.34 1.64
C ILE A 35 13.43 30.29 2.96
N LEU A 36 13.60 31.29 3.82
CA LEU A 36 12.88 31.35 5.11
C LEU A 36 11.37 31.59 4.93
N ARG A 37 10.98 32.35 3.90
CA ARG A 37 9.57 32.52 3.51
C ARG A 37 8.97 31.24 2.90
N MET A 38 9.75 30.47 2.14
CA MET A 38 9.32 29.14 1.67
C MET A 38 9.13 28.18 2.83
N PHE A 39 10.07 28.10 3.77
CA PHE A 39 9.93 27.22 4.94
C PHE A 39 8.75 27.64 5.82
N ALA A 40 8.54 28.94 6.05
CA ALA A 40 7.38 29.43 6.80
C ALA A 40 6.04 29.14 6.08
N ALA A 41 6.00 29.24 4.74
CA ALA A 41 4.81 28.90 3.96
C ALA A 41 4.54 27.38 3.94
N ILE A 42 5.59 26.55 3.87
CA ILE A 42 5.48 25.09 3.93
C ILE A 42 5.03 24.65 5.33
N PHE A 43 5.55 25.27 6.39
CA PHE A 43 5.12 24.99 7.76
C PHE A 43 3.68 25.46 8.01
N ALA A 44 3.29 26.62 7.48
CA ALA A 44 1.91 27.10 7.55
C ALA A 44 0.94 26.21 6.75
N MET A 45 1.34 25.70 5.58
CA MET A 45 0.55 24.71 4.83
C MET A 45 0.44 23.36 5.55
N MET A 46 1.53 22.87 6.17
CA MET A 46 1.47 21.64 6.95
C MET A 46 0.58 21.79 8.21
N VAL A 47 0.59 22.95 8.85
CA VAL A 47 -0.28 23.24 10.00
C VAL A 47 -1.75 23.36 9.56
N THR A 48 -2.05 23.99 8.41
CA THR A 48 -3.44 24.08 7.93
C THR A 48 -3.99 22.76 7.39
N MET A 49 -3.14 21.83 6.92
CA MET A 49 -3.59 20.47 6.59
C MET A 49 -3.96 19.63 7.82
N THR A 50 -3.54 20.02 9.03
CA THR A 50 -3.95 19.34 10.28
C THR A 50 -5.21 19.91 10.93
N THR A 51 -5.72 21.05 10.47
CA THR A 51 -6.92 21.71 11.05
C THR A 51 -8.15 21.67 10.15
N GLY A 52 -8.09 20.97 9.01
CA GLY A 52 -9.20 20.85 8.05
C GLY A 52 -10.11 19.64 8.24
N PHE A 53 -9.91 18.83 9.28
CA PHE A 53 -10.83 17.77 9.66
C PHE A 53 -11.56 18.19 10.94
N GLU A 54 -12.62 18.98 10.80
CA GLU A 54 -13.74 18.94 11.76
C GLU A 54 -14.43 17.57 11.57
N GLY A 55 -13.71 16.50 11.93
CA GLY A 55 -14.35 15.23 12.21
C GLY A 55 -15.26 15.43 13.42
N PRO A 56 -16.43 14.76 13.45
CA PRO A 56 -17.25 14.78 14.66
C PRO A 56 -16.37 14.38 15.83
N SER A 57 -16.60 15.04 16.98
CA SER A 57 -15.96 14.74 18.26
C SER A 57 -15.67 13.26 18.34
N LEU A 58 -14.40 12.90 18.58
CA LEU A 58 -14.02 11.53 18.90
C LEU A 58 -14.64 11.21 20.27
N GLN A 59 -15.94 10.96 20.25
CA GLN A 59 -16.60 10.17 21.27
C GLN A 59 -15.89 8.84 21.13
N VAL A 60 -14.96 8.56 22.05
CA VAL A 60 -14.68 7.20 22.43
C VAL A 60 -15.98 6.70 23.06
N SER A 61 -16.99 6.44 22.23
CA SER A 61 -17.99 5.44 22.51
C SER A 61 -17.18 4.24 22.97
N LYS A 62 -17.49 3.69 24.14
CA LYS A 62 -16.97 2.38 24.53
C LYS A 62 -17.11 1.49 23.30
N SER A 63 -16.02 1.23 22.58
CA SER A 63 -15.96 0.04 21.78
C SER A 63 -16.17 -1.03 22.82
N ASN A 64 -17.24 -1.81 22.66
CA ASN A 64 -17.36 -3.05 23.36
C ASN A 64 -16.19 -3.91 22.88
N ILE A 65 -15.01 -3.71 23.48
CA ILE A 65 -13.99 -4.75 23.61
C ILE A 65 -14.60 -5.71 24.62
N GLY A 66 -15.54 -6.49 24.12
CA GLY A 66 -16.57 -7.12 24.89
C GLY A 66 -17.46 -7.84 23.92
N ASN A 67 -16.95 -8.97 23.43
CA ASN A 67 -17.70 -10.14 23.00
C ASN A 67 -19.15 -9.85 22.57
N SER A 68 -19.35 -9.22 21.41
CA SER A 68 -20.65 -9.23 20.74
C SER A 68 -20.69 -10.48 19.88
N THR A 69 -21.32 -11.52 20.40
CA THR A 69 -21.43 -12.86 19.82
C THR A 69 -22.37 -12.90 18.60
N ASN A 70 -22.31 -11.91 17.69
CA ASN A 70 -23.06 -11.93 16.43
C ASN A 70 -22.46 -11.06 15.30
N ASP A 71 -21.28 -10.44 15.50
CA ASP A 71 -20.59 -9.63 14.48
C ASP A 71 -19.19 -10.22 14.22
N THR A 72 -19.14 -11.37 13.54
CA THR A 72 -17.88 -12.08 13.35
C THR A 72 -17.06 -11.45 12.24
N VAL A 73 -16.07 -10.63 12.60
CA VAL A 73 -15.01 -10.24 11.65
C VAL A 73 -13.95 -11.34 11.61
N CYS A 74 -13.55 -11.74 10.41
CA CYS A 74 -12.63 -12.84 10.17
C CYS A 74 -11.47 -12.43 9.25
N TRP A 75 -10.33 -13.09 9.39
CA TRP A 75 -9.22 -12.99 8.45
C TRP A 75 -9.56 -13.71 7.15
N LYS A 76 -9.22 -13.12 6.01
CA LYS A 76 -9.23 -13.84 4.74
C LYS A 76 -8.16 -14.91 4.73
N ASP A 77 -8.46 -16.05 4.14
CA ASP A 77 -7.39 -16.95 3.72
C ASP A 77 -6.57 -16.27 2.60
N SER A 78 -5.27 -16.55 2.56
CA SER A 78 -4.38 -15.97 1.57
C SER A 78 -3.19 -16.85 1.30
N TYR A 79 -2.62 -16.72 0.10
CA TYR A 79 -1.39 -17.43 -0.24
C TYR A 79 -0.57 -16.62 -1.25
N GLY A 80 0.75 -16.85 -1.24
CA GLY A 80 1.66 -16.18 -2.16
C GLY A 80 1.63 -16.80 -3.57
N ARG A 81 1.80 -15.95 -4.58
CA ARG A 81 1.94 -16.35 -6.00
C ARG A 81 3.27 -15.91 -6.62
N GLY A 82 4.28 -15.67 -5.77
CA GLY A 82 5.61 -15.20 -6.14
C GLY A 82 5.72 -13.68 -6.23
N VAL A 83 6.94 -13.16 -6.43
CA VAL A 83 7.24 -11.71 -6.46
C VAL A 83 6.86 -11.02 -7.78
N GLY A 84 6.33 -11.77 -8.75
CA GLY A 84 6.01 -11.28 -10.09
C GLY A 84 7.23 -11.24 -11.02
N LYS A 85 6.97 -11.23 -12.33
CA LYS A 85 7.96 -11.02 -13.38
C LYS A 85 7.74 -9.64 -14.01
N PRO A 86 8.77 -8.92 -14.48
CA PRO A 86 8.54 -7.72 -15.29
C PRO A 86 7.71 -8.06 -16.53
N ILE A 87 6.87 -7.13 -16.99
CA ILE A 87 6.21 -7.20 -18.31
C ILE A 87 7.21 -7.63 -19.38
N HIS A 88 6.87 -8.67 -20.14
CA HIS A 88 7.85 -9.40 -20.94
C HIS A 88 7.37 -9.82 -22.32
N THR A 89 6.06 -9.80 -22.57
CA THR A 89 5.42 -10.27 -23.80
C THR A 89 5.17 -9.11 -24.76
N CYS A 90 5.26 -9.38 -26.06
CA CYS A 90 4.79 -8.46 -27.09
C CYS A 90 3.47 -8.95 -27.67
N PRO A 91 2.53 -8.03 -27.98
CA PRO A 91 1.35 -8.38 -28.75
C PRO A 91 1.71 -9.06 -30.07
N ASP A 92 0.81 -9.90 -30.56
CA ASP A 92 0.98 -10.65 -31.78
C ASP A 92 1.40 -9.78 -32.97
N GLY A 93 2.35 -10.29 -33.75
CA GLY A 93 2.84 -9.62 -34.96
C GLY A 93 3.83 -8.47 -34.69
N LEU A 94 4.27 -8.27 -33.45
CA LEU A 94 5.31 -7.28 -33.10
C LEU A 94 6.63 -7.96 -32.69
N ASP A 95 7.75 -7.29 -32.95
CA ASP A 95 9.08 -7.70 -32.52
C ASP A 95 9.50 -6.92 -31.27
N LYS A 96 10.00 -7.65 -30.27
CA LYS A 96 10.59 -7.07 -29.05
C LYS A 96 11.95 -6.46 -29.35
N SER A 97 12.14 -5.21 -28.95
CA SER A 97 13.46 -4.56 -28.93
C SER A 97 13.60 -3.75 -27.66
N GLY A 98 14.42 -4.23 -26.72
CA GLY A 98 14.53 -3.64 -25.39
C GLY A 98 13.23 -3.82 -24.59
N ALA A 99 12.74 -2.73 -23.99
CA ALA A 99 11.52 -2.71 -23.17
C ALA A 99 10.24 -2.42 -23.98
N LEU A 100 10.31 -2.44 -25.31
CA LEU A 100 9.21 -2.07 -26.21
C LEU A 100 9.02 -3.09 -27.34
N CYS A 101 7.81 -3.08 -27.89
CA CYS A 101 7.37 -3.90 -29.01
C CYS A 101 7.15 -3.03 -30.23
N TYR A 102 7.66 -3.44 -31.39
CA TYR A 102 7.56 -2.67 -32.62
C TYR A 102 6.98 -3.51 -33.75
N PRO A 103 6.37 -2.90 -34.77
CA PRO A 103 6.02 -3.61 -36.01
C PRO A 103 7.20 -4.40 -36.58
N LYS A 104 6.93 -5.48 -37.31
CA LYS A 104 8.00 -6.20 -38.00
C LYS A 104 8.56 -5.35 -39.15
N CYS A 105 9.85 -5.47 -39.41
CA CYS A 105 10.46 -4.88 -40.60
C CYS A 105 10.09 -5.69 -41.85
N ARG A 106 10.03 -5.02 -43.00
CA ARG A 106 9.83 -5.64 -44.32
C ARG A 106 10.95 -6.63 -44.62
N THR A 107 10.58 -7.89 -44.79
CA THR A 107 11.46 -9.00 -45.18
C THR A 107 11.15 -9.54 -46.57
N ASP A 108 10.09 -9.04 -47.20
CA ASP A 108 9.56 -9.44 -48.51
C ASP A 108 10.06 -8.55 -49.67
N VAL A 109 11.00 -7.65 -49.38
CA VAL A 109 11.63 -6.75 -50.36
C VAL A 109 13.14 -7.00 -50.42
N THR A 110 13.74 -6.76 -51.59
CA THR A 110 15.21 -6.76 -51.74
C THR A 110 15.67 -5.31 -51.91
N PRO A 111 16.58 -4.80 -51.05
CA PRO A 111 17.22 -5.47 -49.90
C PRO A 111 16.26 -5.67 -48.71
N THR A 112 16.49 -6.70 -47.89
CA THR A 112 15.72 -6.95 -46.66
C THR A 112 16.13 -5.99 -45.53
N TYR A 113 15.30 -5.90 -44.48
CA TYR A 113 15.52 -5.03 -43.33
C TYR A 113 15.36 -5.77 -41.99
N TYR A 114 16.11 -5.35 -40.98
CA TYR A 114 15.99 -5.83 -39.59
C TYR A 114 15.77 -4.66 -38.62
N GLY A 115 15.13 -4.96 -37.48
CA GLY A 115 14.72 -3.94 -36.52
C GLY A 115 15.73 -3.72 -35.40
N VAL A 116 16.07 -2.45 -35.13
CA VAL A 116 16.73 -2.03 -33.88
C VAL A 116 15.95 -0.85 -33.31
N GLY A 117 15.28 -1.05 -32.18
CA GLY A 117 14.43 -0.02 -31.56
C GLY A 117 13.36 0.50 -32.54
N PRO A 118 13.20 1.82 -32.74
CA PRO A 118 12.18 2.36 -33.63
C PRO A 118 12.54 2.32 -35.13
N VAL A 119 13.72 1.80 -35.52
CA VAL A 119 14.24 1.91 -36.88
C VAL A 119 14.46 0.53 -37.52
N CYS A 120 13.96 0.37 -38.75
CA CYS A 120 14.32 -0.74 -39.63
C CYS A 120 15.56 -0.36 -40.44
N TRP A 121 16.62 -1.14 -40.29
CA TRP A 121 17.89 -0.96 -40.98
C TRP A 121 18.05 -1.96 -42.11
N GLN A 122 18.52 -1.50 -43.26
CA GLN A 122 18.83 -2.37 -44.38
C GLN A 122 19.99 -3.32 -44.03
N HIS A 123 19.92 -4.57 -44.47
CA HIS A 123 21.09 -5.45 -44.42
C HIS A 123 22.20 -4.97 -45.37
N CYS A 124 23.46 -5.12 -44.95
CA CYS A 124 24.60 -4.85 -45.81
C CYS A 124 24.65 -5.84 -46.98
N LYS A 125 25.18 -5.37 -48.12
CA LYS A 125 25.45 -6.24 -49.28
C LYS A 125 26.54 -7.25 -48.93
N ASP A 126 26.57 -8.36 -49.66
CA ASP A 126 27.65 -9.34 -49.53
C ASP A 126 29.03 -8.68 -49.74
N GLY A 127 30.00 -9.10 -48.93
CA GLY A 127 31.35 -8.50 -48.93
C GLY A 127 31.49 -7.23 -48.10
N TYR A 128 30.43 -6.77 -47.42
CA TYR A 128 30.49 -5.64 -46.49
C TYR A 128 30.30 -6.10 -45.03
N VAL A 129 30.93 -5.37 -44.12
CA VAL A 129 30.82 -5.51 -42.67
C VAL A 129 29.81 -4.48 -42.16
N ASP A 130 28.90 -4.93 -41.31
CA ASP A 130 27.93 -4.09 -40.63
C ASP A 130 28.57 -3.32 -39.47
N GLU A 131 28.57 -1.99 -39.54
CA GLU A 131 29.10 -1.11 -38.50
C GLU A 131 28.01 -0.18 -37.94
N GLY A 132 26.78 -0.72 -37.82
CA GLY A 132 25.62 0.02 -37.31
C GLY A 132 24.86 0.72 -38.43
N ALA A 133 24.91 2.05 -38.50
CA ALA A 133 24.23 2.81 -39.55
C ALA A 133 24.96 2.76 -40.91
N LEU A 134 26.20 2.26 -40.92
CA LEU A 134 27.06 2.17 -42.09
C LEU A 134 27.41 0.72 -42.41
N CYS A 135 27.73 0.47 -43.69
CA CYS A 135 28.31 -0.77 -44.18
C CYS A 135 29.69 -0.46 -44.76
N ARG A 136 30.72 -1.17 -44.30
CA ARG A 136 32.11 -0.99 -44.78
C ARG A 136 32.58 -2.19 -45.59
N GLU A 137 33.25 -1.96 -46.72
CA GLU A 137 33.82 -3.01 -47.55
C GLU A 137 34.84 -3.84 -46.74
N LYS A 138 34.71 -5.17 -46.77
CA LYS A 138 35.59 -6.06 -46.00
C LYS A 138 37.03 -5.92 -46.51
N GLY A 139 37.95 -5.58 -45.60
CA GLY A 139 39.36 -5.33 -45.95
C GLY A 139 39.62 -3.96 -46.59
N GLY A 140 38.61 -3.09 -46.69
CA GLY A 140 38.73 -1.74 -47.23
C GLY A 140 38.24 -0.65 -46.27
N ILE A 141 38.33 0.59 -46.74
CA ILE A 141 37.83 1.80 -46.06
C ILE A 141 36.59 2.40 -46.75
N LYS A 142 36.12 1.78 -47.85
CA LYS A 142 34.92 2.26 -48.54
C LYS A 142 33.69 1.94 -47.69
N THR A 143 32.91 2.97 -47.40
CA THR A 143 31.69 2.86 -46.60
C THR A 143 30.50 3.41 -47.37
N TYR A 144 29.32 2.85 -47.13
CA TYR A 144 28.06 3.47 -47.54
C TYR A 144 27.06 3.43 -46.37
N ALA A 145 26.17 4.43 -46.32
CA ALA A 145 25.11 4.47 -45.33
C ALA A 145 23.97 3.52 -45.69
N LYS A 146 23.42 2.82 -44.70
CA LYS A 146 22.25 1.96 -44.91
C LYS A 146 21.02 2.79 -45.23
N SER A 147 20.15 2.24 -46.08
CA SER A 147 18.77 2.73 -46.12
C SER A 147 18.08 2.36 -44.81
N SER A 148 17.15 3.20 -44.36
CA SER A 148 16.37 2.93 -43.15
C SER A 148 15.01 3.57 -43.21
N TYR A 149 14.08 3.06 -42.44
CA TYR A 149 12.79 3.71 -42.21
C TYR A 149 12.32 3.49 -40.77
N GLY A 150 11.55 4.45 -40.25
CA GLY A 150 10.96 4.33 -38.93
C GLY A 150 9.80 3.33 -38.93
N ARG A 151 9.59 2.69 -37.78
CA ARG A 151 8.45 1.80 -37.53
C ARG A 151 7.64 2.20 -36.29
N GLY A 152 7.65 3.48 -35.96
CA GLY A 152 6.94 4.07 -34.83
C GLY A 152 7.71 4.03 -33.51
N ALA A 153 7.14 4.64 -32.47
CA ALA A 153 7.76 4.77 -31.15
C ALA A 153 7.82 3.46 -30.35
N GLY A 154 7.01 2.47 -30.73
CA GLY A 154 6.86 1.19 -30.04
C GLY A 154 5.65 1.19 -29.10
N LYS A 155 5.24 -0.01 -28.71
CA LYS A 155 4.20 -0.27 -27.68
C LYS A 155 4.87 -0.84 -26.43
N PRO A 156 4.33 -0.61 -25.23
CA PRO A 156 4.84 -1.25 -24.03
C PRO A 156 4.74 -2.77 -24.13
N LEU A 157 5.63 -3.46 -23.42
CA LEU A 157 5.46 -4.88 -23.13
C LEU A 157 4.21 -5.09 -22.27
N THR A 158 3.63 -6.28 -22.35
CA THR A 158 2.49 -6.70 -21.53
C THR A 158 2.84 -8.01 -20.83
N CYS A 159 1.92 -8.50 -19.99
CA CYS A 159 1.94 -9.88 -19.54
C CYS A 159 1.53 -10.85 -20.65
N ALA A 160 1.86 -12.12 -20.47
CA ALA A 160 1.30 -13.18 -21.31
C ALA A 160 -0.21 -13.32 -21.05
N ASP A 161 -0.93 -13.93 -21.99
CA ASP A 161 -2.39 -14.09 -21.91
C ASP A 161 -2.85 -14.92 -20.70
N ASP A 162 -1.95 -15.73 -20.12
CA ASP A 162 -2.17 -16.58 -18.96
C ASP A 162 -1.61 -16.00 -17.66
N GLU A 163 -1.31 -14.69 -17.61
CA GLU A 163 -0.78 -13.99 -16.44
C GLU A 163 -1.62 -12.74 -16.08
N ASP A 164 -1.73 -12.46 -14.78
CA ASP A 164 -2.36 -11.22 -14.28
C ASP A 164 -1.33 -10.10 -14.23
N GLU A 165 -1.65 -8.93 -14.80
CA GLU A 165 -0.85 -7.71 -14.65
C GLU A 165 -1.27 -6.93 -13.40
N ASP A 166 -0.32 -6.65 -12.51
CA ASP A 166 -0.49 -5.74 -11.38
C ASP A 166 0.77 -4.88 -11.21
N ALA A 167 0.59 -3.55 -11.26
CA ALA A 167 1.64 -2.55 -11.11
C ALA A 167 2.89 -2.78 -12.01
N GLY A 168 2.69 -3.27 -13.24
CA GLY A 168 3.77 -3.53 -14.20
C GLY A 168 4.53 -4.85 -13.97
N LEU A 169 4.01 -5.71 -13.10
CA LEU A 169 4.49 -7.07 -12.87
C LEU A 169 3.42 -8.08 -13.28
N CYS A 170 3.88 -9.18 -13.85
CA CYS A 170 3.07 -10.31 -14.29
C CYS A 170 3.13 -11.42 -13.26
N TYR A 171 1.96 -11.90 -12.85
CA TYR A 171 1.81 -12.95 -11.86
C TYR A 171 1.01 -14.11 -12.43
N LYS A 172 1.20 -15.28 -11.84
CA LYS A 172 0.31 -16.41 -12.11
C LYS A 172 -1.11 -16.07 -11.62
N PRO A 173 -2.17 -16.37 -12.38
CA PRO A 173 -3.54 -16.17 -11.93
C PRO A 173 -3.83 -16.90 -10.62
N CYS A 174 -4.68 -16.31 -9.78
CA CYS A 174 -5.11 -16.93 -8.54
C CYS A 174 -6.05 -18.12 -8.80
N LYS A 175 -6.16 -19.02 -7.82
CA LYS A 175 -7.12 -20.12 -7.83
C LYS A 175 -8.54 -19.55 -7.74
N GLU A 176 -9.51 -20.32 -8.21
CA GLU A 176 -10.92 -19.93 -8.15
C GLU A 176 -11.32 -19.55 -6.72
N GLY A 177 -12.13 -18.49 -6.58
CA GLY A 177 -12.53 -17.91 -5.30
C GLY A 177 -11.52 -16.94 -4.68
N TYR A 178 -10.39 -16.69 -5.33
CA TYR A 178 -9.36 -15.76 -4.88
C TYR A 178 -9.07 -14.72 -5.95
N TYR A 179 -8.68 -13.52 -5.51
CA TYR A 179 -8.23 -12.45 -6.40
C TYR A 179 -6.82 -11.99 -6.03
N GLY A 180 -6.08 -11.52 -7.02
CA GLY A 180 -4.71 -11.09 -6.85
C GLY A 180 -4.59 -9.63 -6.46
N VAL A 181 -3.75 -9.34 -5.47
CA VAL A 181 -3.18 -7.99 -5.26
C VAL A 181 -1.68 -8.16 -5.10
N GLY A 182 -0.94 -7.78 -6.14
CA GLY A 182 0.49 -7.99 -6.28
C GLY A 182 0.87 -9.46 -6.04
N PRO A 183 1.78 -9.77 -5.09
CA PRO A 183 2.29 -11.12 -4.86
C PRO A 183 1.34 -12.03 -4.06
N VAL A 184 0.19 -11.52 -3.61
CA VAL A 184 -0.73 -12.26 -2.73
C VAL A 184 -2.05 -12.52 -3.43
N CYS A 185 -2.53 -13.76 -3.34
CA CYS A 185 -3.91 -14.13 -3.64
C CYS A 185 -4.73 -14.05 -2.35
N TRP A 186 -5.79 -13.24 -2.36
CA TRP A 186 -6.72 -13.04 -1.27
C TRP A 186 -8.03 -13.76 -1.54
N GLU A 187 -8.58 -14.43 -0.53
CA GLU A 187 -9.92 -14.98 -0.59
C GLU A 187 -10.96 -13.87 -0.82
N SER A 188 -11.94 -14.14 -1.69
CA SER A 188 -13.08 -13.25 -1.89
C SER A 188 -14.04 -13.35 -0.72
N CYS A 189 -14.50 -12.19 -0.22
CA CYS A 189 -15.54 -12.14 0.80
C CYS A 189 -16.90 -12.60 0.23
N GLY A 190 -17.71 -13.26 1.06
CA GLY A 190 -18.98 -13.84 0.65
C GLY A 190 -19.84 -14.30 1.81
N GLY A 191 -21.02 -14.86 1.50
CA GLY A 191 -21.95 -15.38 2.51
C GLY A 191 -22.40 -14.30 3.50
N LYS A 192 -22.25 -14.59 4.80
CA LYS A 192 -22.63 -13.68 5.89
C LYS A 192 -21.68 -12.50 6.08
N ASP A 193 -20.48 -12.57 5.51
CA ASP A 193 -19.44 -11.54 5.60
C ASP A 193 -19.05 -11.03 4.21
N PRO A 194 -19.95 -10.34 3.48
CA PRO A 194 -19.72 -9.97 2.08
C PRO A 194 -18.82 -8.74 1.88
N VAL A 195 -18.51 -7.99 2.94
CA VAL A 195 -17.77 -6.72 2.83
C VAL A 195 -16.28 -6.95 2.94
N ASP A 196 -15.55 -6.42 1.94
CA ASP A 196 -14.09 -6.45 1.87
C ASP A 196 -13.46 -5.33 2.70
N GLY A 197 -12.77 -5.68 3.78
CA GLY A 197 -11.98 -4.77 4.62
C GLY A 197 -10.47 -4.87 4.37
N GLY A 198 -10.05 -5.30 3.18
CA GLY A 198 -8.65 -5.58 2.86
C GLY A 198 -8.28 -7.00 3.29
N ALA A 199 -7.58 -7.14 4.42
CA ALA A 199 -7.16 -8.46 4.93
C ALA A 199 -8.28 -9.22 5.67
N ILE A 200 -9.43 -8.58 5.89
CA ILE A 200 -10.57 -9.13 6.63
C ILE A 200 -11.84 -9.13 5.79
N CYS A 201 -12.79 -9.98 6.15
CA CYS A 201 -14.17 -9.88 5.70
C CYS A 201 -15.09 -9.51 6.87
N CYS A 202 -16.17 -8.80 6.56
CA CYS A 202 -17.14 -8.34 7.54
C CYS A 202 -18.57 -8.42 7.01
N ARG A 203 -19.52 -8.51 7.94
CA ARG A 203 -20.95 -8.37 7.65
C ARG A 203 -21.33 -7.03 7.01
N ASP A 204 -20.69 -5.94 7.44
CA ASP A 204 -20.91 -4.59 6.91
C ASP A 204 -19.65 -3.68 7.01
N ALA A 205 -19.72 -2.51 6.37
CA ALA A 205 -18.62 -1.55 6.31
C ALA A 205 -18.26 -0.92 7.67
N ASP A 206 -19.24 -0.76 8.56
CA ASP A 206 -19.02 -0.18 9.89
C ASP A 206 -18.25 -1.16 10.77
N SER A 207 -18.57 -2.45 10.69
CA SER A 207 -17.88 -3.55 11.36
C SER A 207 -16.41 -3.61 10.92
N CYS A 208 -16.17 -3.54 9.61
CA CYS A 208 -14.82 -3.46 9.04
C CYS A 208 -14.06 -2.23 9.52
N THR A 209 -14.66 -1.05 9.39
CA THR A 209 -14.02 0.22 9.78
C THR A 209 -13.70 0.24 11.28
N GLY A 210 -14.63 -0.20 12.12
CA GLY A 210 -14.46 -0.28 13.56
C GLY A 210 -13.32 -1.23 13.93
N LYS A 211 -13.27 -2.40 13.31
CA LYS A 211 -12.22 -3.38 13.58
C LYS A 211 -10.85 -2.91 13.11
N ILE A 212 -10.73 -2.36 11.90
CA ILE A 212 -9.47 -1.82 11.38
C ILE A 212 -8.94 -0.71 12.29
N LYS A 213 -9.79 0.22 12.73
CA LYS A 213 -9.40 1.27 13.68
C LYS A 213 -8.90 0.68 15.00
N ALA A 214 -9.57 -0.33 15.52
CA ALA A 214 -9.15 -1.00 16.76
C ALA A 214 -7.79 -1.70 16.61
N LEU A 215 -7.56 -2.39 15.49
CA LEU A 215 -6.28 -3.05 15.20
C LEU A 215 -5.14 -2.05 15.07
N CYS A 216 -5.34 -0.96 14.32
CA CYS A 216 -4.29 0.05 14.11
C CYS A 216 -3.99 0.87 15.36
N ALA A 217 -5.00 1.21 16.16
CA ALA A 217 -4.86 2.16 17.26
C ALA A 217 -4.61 1.49 18.63
N GLY A 218 -4.90 0.19 18.78
CA GLY A 218 -4.89 -0.48 20.08
C GLY A 218 -3.56 -0.38 20.82
N VAL A 219 -2.47 -0.84 20.19
CA VAL A 219 -1.14 -0.85 20.82
C VAL A 219 -0.60 0.58 21.04
N PRO A 220 -0.62 1.50 20.05
CA PRO A 220 -0.15 2.87 20.27
C PRO A 220 -0.92 3.60 21.39
N ILE A 221 -2.24 3.43 21.47
CA ILE A 221 -3.06 4.03 22.53
C ILE A 221 -2.70 3.45 23.90
N ALA A 222 -2.51 2.13 23.99
CA ALA A 222 -2.15 1.49 25.26
C ALA A 222 -0.78 1.98 25.77
N VAL A 223 0.21 2.11 24.87
CA VAL A 223 1.53 2.67 25.21
C VAL A 223 1.42 4.14 25.66
N ALA A 224 0.66 4.96 24.94
CA ALA A 224 0.45 6.36 25.32
C ALA A 224 -0.23 6.48 26.70
N LYS A 225 -1.23 5.64 26.99
CA LYS A 225 -1.88 5.58 28.31
C LYS A 225 -0.91 5.17 29.41
N ALA A 226 -0.01 4.23 29.16
CA ALA A 226 1.01 3.81 30.12
C ALA A 226 2.00 4.95 30.45
N ILE A 227 2.46 5.71 29.43
CA ILE A 227 3.34 6.87 29.64
C ILE A 227 2.64 7.95 30.48
N LEU A 228 1.38 8.24 30.15
CA LEU A 228 0.59 9.26 30.86
C LEU A 228 0.14 8.83 32.26
N ALA A 229 0.25 7.55 32.60
CA ALA A 229 -0.10 7.03 33.92
C ALA A 229 0.86 7.52 35.02
N GLY A 230 2.11 7.88 34.68
CA GLY A 230 3.14 8.18 35.67
C GLY A 230 3.31 7.00 36.63
N ASP A 231 3.31 7.28 37.93
CA ASP A 231 3.45 6.25 38.98
C ASP A 231 2.09 5.73 39.52
N ASP A 232 0.97 5.98 38.82
CA ASP A 232 -0.36 5.50 39.26
C ASP A 232 -0.54 4.00 38.91
N PRO A 233 -0.49 3.09 39.90
CA PRO A 233 -0.52 1.65 39.63
C PRO A 233 -1.85 1.18 39.01
N SER A 234 -2.95 1.88 39.26
CA SER A 234 -4.27 1.51 38.69
C SER A 234 -4.34 1.84 37.21
N LYS A 235 -3.76 2.99 36.81
CA LYS A 235 -3.70 3.39 35.41
C LYS A 235 -2.70 2.54 34.62
N ILE A 236 -1.57 2.17 35.24
CA ILE A 236 -0.62 1.23 34.65
C ILE A 236 -1.28 -0.13 34.40
N ALA A 237 -2.01 -0.67 35.39
CA ALA A 237 -2.72 -1.94 35.23
C ALA A 237 -3.74 -1.91 34.09
N LYS A 238 -4.52 -0.83 33.99
CA LYS A 238 -5.49 -0.65 32.88
C LYS A 238 -4.81 -0.51 31.52
N ALA A 239 -3.68 0.19 31.45
CA ALA A 239 -2.92 0.31 30.20
C ALA A 239 -2.36 -1.05 29.76
N ALA A 240 -1.94 -1.91 30.71
CA ALA A 240 -1.53 -3.27 30.42
C ALA A 240 -2.69 -4.14 29.89
N GLU A 241 -3.88 -4.04 30.49
CA GLU A 241 -5.09 -4.72 29.99
C GLU A 241 -5.48 -4.26 28.58
N ASP A 242 -5.47 -2.95 28.33
CA ASP A 242 -5.73 -2.38 27.01
C ASP A 242 -4.72 -2.89 25.96
N ALA A 243 -3.44 -3.04 26.33
CA ALA A 243 -2.40 -3.59 25.46
C ALA A 243 -2.66 -5.07 25.14
N ILE A 244 -3.00 -5.87 26.16
CA ILE A 244 -3.35 -7.29 25.99
C ILE A 244 -4.55 -7.41 25.05
N ASN A 245 -5.61 -6.63 25.28
CA ASN A 245 -6.81 -6.64 24.44
C ASN A 245 -6.53 -6.20 23.00
N ALA A 246 -5.60 -5.26 22.79
CA ALA A 246 -5.17 -4.89 21.44
C ALA A 246 -4.50 -6.06 20.71
N VAL A 247 -3.64 -6.82 21.41
CA VAL A 247 -2.99 -8.02 20.87
C VAL A 247 -4.01 -9.12 20.60
N LEU A 248 -4.91 -9.38 21.55
CA LEU A 248 -6.00 -10.36 21.38
C LEU A 248 -6.93 -9.97 20.22
N GLY A 249 -7.03 -8.69 19.89
CA GLY A 249 -7.77 -8.20 18.73
C GLY A 249 -7.31 -8.79 17.39
N TYR A 250 -6.05 -9.22 17.26
CA TYR A 250 -5.52 -9.89 16.07
C TYR A 250 -5.84 -11.38 16.02
N VAL A 251 -6.22 -11.99 17.14
CA VAL A 251 -6.63 -13.40 17.21
C VAL A 251 -8.06 -13.49 16.70
N MET A 252 -8.21 -13.62 15.38
CA MET A 252 -9.48 -13.83 14.70
C MET A 252 -9.45 -15.14 13.91
N PRO A 253 -10.60 -15.79 13.70
CA PRO A 253 -10.69 -16.96 12.85
C PRO A 253 -10.47 -16.60 11.38
N LEU A 254 -10.14 -17.60 10.55
CA LEU A 254 -10.27 -17.46 9.11
C LEU A 254 -11.75 -17.54 8.72
N CYS A 255 -12.15 -16.83 7.67
CA CYS A 255 -13.56 -16.76 7.26
C CYS A 255 -14.16 -18.15 6.94
N LYS A 256 -13.37 -19.03 6.32
CA LYS A 256 -13.74 -20.43 6.08
C LYS A 256 -13.97 -21.28 7.34
N ASP A 257 -13.38 -20.90 8.47
CA ASP A 257 -13.45 -21.65 9.73
C ASP A 257 -14.60 -21.17 10.63
N VAL A 258 -15.21 -20.01 10.34
CA VAL A 258 -16.32 -19.48 11.15
C VAL A 258 -17.59 -20.32 11.02
N GLU A 259 -17.85 -20.87 9.83
CA GLU A 259 -19.03 -21.72 9.58
C GLU A 259 -18.99 -23.03 10.39
N LEU A 260 -17.78 -23.56 10.67
CA LEU A 260 -17.58 -24.74 11.51
C LEU A 260 -17.89 -24.46 12.99
N PHE A 261 -17.54 -23.28 13.49
CA PHE A 261 -17.76 -22.93 14.90
C PHE A 261 -19.24 -22.69 15.22
N GLU A 262 -19.99 -22.08 14.30
CA GLU A 262 -21.43 -21.87 14.44
C GLU A 262 -22.23 -23.18 14.32
N ALA A 263 -21.78 -24.12 13.47
CA ALA A 263 -22.37 -25.46 13.40
C ALA A 263 -22.23 -26.25 14.72
N PHE A 264 -21.15 -26.02 15.48
CA PHE A 264 -20.98 -26.60 16.81
C PHE A 264 -21.83 -25.90 17.89
N GLN A 265 -22.04 -24.59 17.80
CA GLN A 265 -22.86 -23.84 18.77
C GLN A 265 -24.37 -23.99 18.57
N GLY A 266 -24.82 -24.42 17.38
CA GLY A 266 -26.22 -24.78 17.10
C GLY A 266 -26.70 -26.07 17.76
N GLY A 267 -25.79 -26.89 18.31
CA GLY A 267 -26.10 -27.98 19.22
C GLY A 267 -25.83 -27.53 20.64
N GLY A 268 -26.86 -27.21 21.42
CA GLY A 268 -26.74 -26.61 22.76
C GLY A 268 -25.69 -27.31 23.63
N VAL A 269 -24.63 -26.57 23.97
CA VAL A 269 -23.62 -26.99 24.94
C VAL A 269 -23.83 -26.22 26.23
N GLY A 270 -24.17 -26.95 27.29
CA GLY A 270 -24.01 -26.51 28.67
C GLY A 270 -22.53 -26.22 28.99
N PRO A 271 -22.23 -25.73 30.20
CA PRO A 271 -20.89 -25.24 30.54
C PRO A 271 -19.81 -26.28 30.25
N VAL A 272 -18.78 -25.85 29.51
CA VAL A 272 -17.55 -26.61 29.28
C VAL A 272 -16.85 -26.77 30.64
N LEU A 273 -17.02 -27.95 31.24
CA LEU A 273 -16.14 -28.41 32.30
C LEU A 273 -14.82 -28.82 31.63
N LEU A 274 -13.76 -28.07 31.95
CA LEU A 274 -12.40 -28.50 31.64
C LEU A 274 -12.12 -29.80 32.41
N PRO A 275 -11.57 -30.84 31.78
CA PRO A 275 -11.10 -32.01 32.50
C PRO A 275 -9.88 -31.62 33.33
N GLU A 276 -10.05 -31.57 34.65
CA GLU A 276 -8.94 -31.76 35.57
C GLU A 276 -8.46 -33.20 35.41
N ASP A 277 -7.33 -33.41 34.73
CA ASP A 277 -6.51 -34.59 34.95
C ASP A 277 -5.05 -34.33 34.54
N ASN A 278 -4.19 -34.41 35.55
CA ASN A 278 -2.74 -34.67 35.54
C ASN A 278 -1.77 -33.58 35.07
N LEU A 279 -1.36 -32.75 36.04
CA LEU A 279 0.03 -32.33 36.16
C LEU A 279 0.54 -32.78 37.55
N GLU A 280 1.22 -33.93 37.59
CA GLU A 280 2.05 -34.33 38.73
C GLU A 280 3.41 -33.61 38.66
N LEU A 281 3.86 -33.20 39.87
CA LEU A 281 5.13 -32.59 40.31
C LEU A 281 5.30 -31.07 40.15
#